data_AF-A0A146KBM3-F1
#
_entry.id   AF-A0A146KBM3-F1
#
_cell.length_a   1.000
_cell.length_b   1.000
_cell.length_c   1.000
_cell.angle_alpha   90.00
_cell.angle_beta   90.00
_cell.angle_gamma   90.00
#
_symmetry.space_group_name_H-M   'P 1'
#
loop_
_entity.id
_entity.type
_entity.pdbx_description
1 polymer ?
#
loop_
_entity_poly.entity_id
_entity_poly.type
_entity_poly.pdbx_seq_one_letter_code
_entity_poly.pdbx_strand_id
1 'polypeptide(L)'
;KVLTEQLNDYIKCQTIANYIIVLESQLDLIKFLDQKILYPVYQDLKQNITKVKAQKSQKEIDNGLRWGTYSVQFFVTFVHYFVSRDIEPKQALLEAYKEILNPHHNSIVRALFSSAFKLLPTHKEQFYKNLQLEAGQETIEHFVQFKSAVETAAQHILKGKLVTETESQESNE
;
A
#
# COMPACT_ATOMS: atom_id res chain seq x y z
N LYS A 1 -14.93 -11.39 1.73
CA LYS A 1 -14.25 -12.54 1.08
C LYS A 1 -12.91 -12.15 0.49
N VAL A 2 -12.87 -11.25 -0.50
CA VAL A 2 -11.61 -10.77 -1.14
C VAL A 2 -10.58 -10.22 -0.14
N LEU A 3 -10.99 -9.38 0.81
CA LEU A 3 -10.08 -8.77 1.80
C LEU A 3 -9.51 -9.78 2.82
N THR A 4 -10.28 -10.78 3.25
CA THR A 4 -9.81 -11.84 4.17
C THR A 4 -8.83 -12.78 3.48
N GLU A 5 -9.06 -13.08 2.20
CA GLU A 5 -8.12 -13.81 1.34
C GLU A 5 -6.82 -13.01 1.17
N GLN A 6 -6.92 -11.70 0.87
CA GLN A 6 -5.77 -10.80 0.80
C GLN A 6 -5.00 -10.74 2.13
N LEU A 7 -5.69 -10.69 3.28
CA LEU A 7 -5.08 -10.67 4.62
C LEU A 7 -4.30 -11.96 4.90
N ASN A 8 -4.85 -13.11 4.49
CA ASN A 8 -4.17 -14.40 4.55
C ASN A 8 -2.98 -14.47 3.58
N ASP A 9 -3.05 -13.85 2.41
CA ASP A 9 -1.95 -13.77 1.46
C ASP A 9 -0.79 -12.90 2.00
N TYR A 10 -1.10 -11.80 2.68
CA TYR A 10 -0.12 -10.97 3.41
C TYR A 10 0.59 -11.75 4.53
N ILE A 11 -0.16 -12.55 5.30
CA ILE A 11 0.39 -13.38 6.38
C ILE A 11 1.29 -14.51 5.82
N LYS A 12 1.05 -14.94 4.57
CA LYS A 12 1.83 -15.96 3.86
C LYS A 12 2.97 -15.39 3.01
N CYS A 13 3.30 -14.11 3.14
CA CYS A 13 4.40 -13.47 2.42
C CYS A 13 5.78 -13.94 2.92
N GLN A 14 6.17 -15.14 2.51
CA GLN A 14 7.49 -15.71 2.73
C GLN A 14 8.39 -15.56 1.50
N THR A 15 7.79 -15.43 0.31
CA THR A 15 8.49 -15.30 -0.97
C THR A 15 8.20 -13.96 -1.66
N ILE A 16 9.11 -13.56 -2.54
CA ILE A 16 8.93 -12.38 -3.41
C ILE A 16 7.69 -12.53 -4.30
N ALA A 17 7.43 -13.72 -4.84
CA ALA A 17 6.29 -13.96 -5.73
C ALA A 17 4.93 -13.73 -5.04
N ASN A 18 4.76 -14.24 -3.82
CA ASN A 18 3.54 -14.01 -3.02
C ASN A 18 3.38 -12.52 -2.71
N TYR A 19 4.48 -11.82 -2.42
CA TYR A 19 4.43 -10.40 -2.14
C TYR A 19 4.07 -9.56 -3.38
N ILE A 20 4.47 -9.98 -4.58
CA ILE A 20 4.05 -9.33 -5.82
C ILE A 20 2.51 -9.40 -5.98
N ILE A 21 1.91 -10.57 -5.76
CA ILE A 21 0.44 -10.75 -5.84
C ILE A 21 -0.26 -9.77 -4.89
N VAL A 22 0.29 -9.69 -3.69
CA VAL A 22 -0.12 -8.76 -2.66
C VAL A 22 -0.02 -7.30 -3.13
N LEU A 23 1.10 -6.87 -3.72
CA LEU A 23 1.24 -5.52 -4.27
C LEU A 23 0.25 -5.25 -5.42
N GLU A 24 0.02 -6.24 -6.30
CA GLU A 24 -0.91 -6.13 -7.42
C GLU A 24 -2.36 -5.97 -6.96
N SER A 25 -2.77 -6.67 -5.91
CA SER A 25 -4.10 -6.53 -5.33
C SER A 25 -4.42 -5.10 -4.86
N GLN A 26 -3.38 -4.34 -4.46
CA GLN A 26 -3.53 -2.96 -4.03
C GLN A 26 -3.67 -1.98 -5.18
N LEU A 27 -3.17 -2.31 -6.38
CA LEU A 27 -3.40 -1.50 -7.57
C LEU A 27 -4.90 -1.39 -7.88
N ASP A 28 -5.61 -2.50 -7.80
CA ASP A 28 -7.06 -2.53 -8.05
C ASP A 28 -7.80 -1.65 -7.04
N LEU A 29 -7.40 -1.75 -5.77
CA LEU A 29 -8.03 -1.00 -4.70
C LEU A 29 -7.75 0.52 -4.78
N ILE A 30 -6.54 0.92 -5.17
CA ILE A 30 -6.22 2.32 -5.48
C ILE A 30 -6.97 2.80 -6.73
N LYS A 31 -7.16 1.93 -7.73
CA LYS A 31 -7.85 2.27 -8.99
C LYS A 31 -9.32 2.63 -8.77
N PHE A 32 -9.98 2.02 -7.77
CA PHE A 32 -11.36 2.33 -7.40
C PHE A 32 -11.54 3.74 -6.81
N LEU A 33 -10.49 4.34 -6.26
CA LEU A 33 -10.53 5.61 -5.53
C LEU A 33 -10.53 6.89 -6.39
N ASP A 34 -11.01 6.82 -7.63
CA ASP A 34 -10.80 7.82 -8.68
C ASP A 34 -9.30 8.07 -8.92
N GLN A 35 -8.80 7.45 -9.99
CA GLN A 35 -7.40 7.42 -10.37
C GLN A 35 -6.71 8.78 -10.37
N LYS A 36 -7.43 9.91 -10.48
CA LYS A 36 -6.82 11.24 -10.57
C LYS A 36 -6.04 11.66 -9.33
N ILE A 37 -6.49 11.29 -8.13
CA ILE A 37 -5.91 11.86 -6.90
C ILE A 37 -4.77 11.02 -6.37
N LEU A 38 -4.93 9.70 -6.43
CA LEU A 38 -3.89 8.74 -6.08
C LEU A 38 -3.07 8.30 -7.30
N TYR A 39 -3.22 8.98 -8.44
CA TYR A 39 -2.46 8.67 -9.66
C TYR A 39 -0.95 8.53 -9.40
N PRO A 40 -0.30 9.45 -8.65
CA PRO A 40 1.14 9.33 -8.41
C PRO A 40 1.49 8.06 -7.62
N VAL A 41 0.65 7.68 -6.65
CA VAL A 41 0.83 6.47 -5.83
C VAL A 41 0.58 5.21 -6.67
N TYR A 42 -0.47 5.22 -7.49
CA TYR A 42 -0.77 4.14 -8.42
C TYR A 42 0.37 3.90 -9.42
N GLN A 43 0.88 4.98 -10.04
CA GLN A 43 1.99 4.88 -10.98
C GLN A 43 3.27 4.41 -10.30
N ASP A 44 3.58 4.92 -9.10
CA ASP A 44 4.75 4.48 -8.34
C ASP A 44 4.65 2.99 -8.00
N LEU A 45 3.53 2.54 -7.43
CA LEU A 45 3.28 1.12 -7.13
C LEU A 45 3.42 0.24 -8.38
N LYS A 46 2.79 0.64 -9.50
CA LYS A 46 2.85 -0.11 -10.77
C LYS A 46 4.28 -0.21 -11.31
N GLN A 47 5.03 0.89 -11.28
CA GLN A 47 6.43 0.90 -11.73
C GLN A 47 7.30 0.03 -10.83
N ASN A 48 7.07 0.06 -9.51
CA ASN A 48 7.84 -0.75 -8.56
C ASN A 48 7.53 -2.24 -8.69
N ILE A 49 6.27 -2.64 -8.89
CA ILE A 49 5.93 -4.02 -9.26
C ILE A 49 6.66 -4.46 -10.53
N THR A 50 6.72 -3.59 -11.55
CA THR A 50 7.42 -3.87 -12.80
C THR A 50 8.92 -4.09 -12.57
N LYS A 51 9.56 -3.30 -11.70
CA LYS A 51 10.97 -3.49 -11.34
C LYS A 51 11.22 -4.84 -10.69
N VAL A 52 10.36 -5.25 -9.74
CA VAL A 52 10.47 -6.55 -9.08
C VAL A 52 10.28 -7.69 -10.09
N LYS A 53 9.27 -7.60 -10.96
CA LYS A 53 9.00 -8.63 -11.99
C LYS A 53 10.10 -8.74 -13.04
N ALA A 54 10.75 -7.64 -13.40
CA ALA A 54 11.79 -7.64 -14.42
C ALA A 54 13.09 -8.31 -13.95
N GLN A 55 13.31 -8.45 -12.64
CA GLN A 55 14.46 -9.12 -12.01
C GLN A 55 15.84 -8.72 -12.59
N LYS A 56 15.97 -7.48 -13.06
CA LYS A 56 17.18 -7.00 -13.76
C LYS A 56 18.41 -6.94 -12.87
N SER A 57 18.23 -6.62 -11.60
CA SER A 57 19.29 -6.61 -10.59
C SER A 57 18.70 -6.70 -9.18
N GLN A 58 19.45 -7.26 -8.23
CA GLN A 58 19.01 -7.33 -6.82
C GLN A 58 18.68 -5.94 -6.27
N LYS A 59 19.49 -4.93 -6.61
CA LYS A 59 19.24 -3.54 -6.20
C LYS A 59 17.90 -3.00 -6.73
N GLU A 60 17.50 -3.34 -7.95
CA GLU A 60 16.20 -2.92 -8.49
C GLU A 60 15.04 -3.69 -7.87
N ILE A 61 15.23 -4.97 -7.57
CA ILE A 61 14.26 -5.79 -6.83
C ILE A 61 14.05 -5.18 -5.44
N ASP A 62 15.12 -4.95 -4.68
CA ASP A 62 15.05 -4.39 -3.32
C ASP A 62 14.38 -3.02 -3.30
N ASN A 63 14.70 -2.17 -4.28
CA ASN A 63 14.07 -0.86 -4.42
C ASN A 63 12.59 -0.98 -4.80
N GLY A 64 12.25 -1.88 -5.72
CA GLY A 64 10.87 -2.13 -6.11
C GLY A 64 10.03 -2.66 -4.95
N LEU A 65 10.55 -3.61 -4.19
CA LEU A 65 9.92 -4.13 -2.98
C LEU A 65 9.73 -3.01 -1.96
N ARG A 66 10.79 -2.26 -1.62
CA ARG A 66 10.75 -1.18 -0.64
C ARG A 66 9.71 -0.09 -0.98
N TRP A 67 9.77 0.46 -2.19
CA TRP A 67 8.86 1.54 -2.58
C TRP A 67 7.43 1.04 -2.84
N GLY A 68 7.27 -0.20 -3.32
CA GLY A 68 5.98 -0.87 -3.37
C GLY A 68 5.36 -0.99 -1.97
N THR A 69 6.14 -1.45 -0.99
CA THR A 69 5.73 -1.55 0.41
C THR A 69 5.30 -0.20 0.99
N TYR A 70 6.08 0.86 0.79
CA TYR A 70 5.70 2.19 1.28
C TYR A 70 4.40 2.71 0.66
N SER A 71 4.17 2.45 -0.64
CA SER A 71 2.92 2.81 -1.31
C SER A 71 1.72 2.13 -0.67
N VAL A 72 1.84 0.83 -0.36
CA VAL A 72 0.78 0.08 0.34
C VAL A 72 0.58 0.58 1.76
N GLN A 73 1.66 0.74 2.54
CA GLN A 73 1.56 1.23 3.93
C GLN A 73 0.88 2.59 3.99
N PHE A 74 1.25 3.50 3.08
CA PHE A 74 0.62 4.80 2.94
C PHE A 74 -0.87 4.66 2.67
N PHE A 75 -1.22 3.83 1.68
CA PHE A 75 -2.59 3.64 1.25
C PHE A 75 -3.49 3.11 2.38
N VAL A 76 -3.07 2.03 3.04
CA VAL A 76 -3.86 1.40 4.10
C VAL A 76 -3.93 2.29 5.34
N THR A 77 -2.84 3.01 5.68
CA THR A 77 -2.84 3.99 6.77
C THR A 77 -3.81 5.14 6.50
N PHE A 78 -3.83 5.64 5.25
CA PHE A 78 -4.78 6.67 4.83
C PHE A 78 -6.23 6.23 5.04
N VAL A 79 -6.62 5.07 4.49
CA VAL A 79 -8.01 4.60 4.60
C VAL A 79 -8.35 4.32 6.06
N HIS A 80 -7.44 3.70 6.82
CA HIS A 80 -7.62 3.48 8.25
C HIS A 80 -7.86 4.79 9.02
N TYR A 81 -7.08 5.85 8.76
CA TYR A 81 -7.28 7.15 9.41
C TYR A 81 -8.60 7.79 9.05
N PHE A 82 -9.00 7.68 7.77
CA PHE A 82 -10.30 8.17 7.32
C PHE A 82 -11.45 7.49 8.06
N VAL A 83 -11.46 6.16 8.15
CA VAL A 83 -12.59 5.42 8.74
C VAL A 83 -12.60 5.45 10.27
N SER A 84 -11.46 5.63 10.93
CA SER A 84 -11.33 5.49 12.40
C SER A 84 -11.33 6.80 13.20
N ARG A 85 -11.07 7.96 12.58
CA ARG A 85 -10.82 9.22 13.32
C ARG A 85 -11.86 10.32 13.13
N ASP A 86 -12.94 10.05 12.41
CA ASP A 86 -13.95 11.05 12.05
C ASP A 86 -13.35 12.34 11.43
N ILE A 87 -12.32 12.20 10.60
CA ILE A 87 -11.64 13.31 9.93
C ILE A 87 -11.95 13.34 8.43
N GLU A 88 -11.74 14.50 7.81
CA GLU A 88 -11.90 14.64 6.36
C GLU A 88 -10.89 13.78 5.58
N PRO A 89 -11.25 13.22 4.41
CA PRO A 89 -10.34 12.40 3.60
C PRO A 89 -9.01 13.09 3.33
N LYS A 90 -9.02 14.41 3.09
CA LYS A 90 -7.81 15.19 2.82
C LYS A 90 -6.87 15.24 4.02
N GLN A 91 -7.43 15.38 5.22
CA GLN A 91 -6.66 15.39 6.46
C GLN A 91 -6.03 14.01 6.70
N ALA A 92 -6.82 12.93 6.57
CA ALA A 92 -6.34 11.56 6.69
C ALA A 92 -5.19 11.25 5.71
N LEU A 93 -5.32 11.69 4.45
CA LEU A 93 -4.31 11.53 3.41
C LEU A 93 -3.00 12.23 3.76
N LEU A 94 -3.08 13.49 4.21
CA LEU A 94 -1.92 14.30 4.58
C LEU A 94 -1.19 13.72 5.81
N GLU A 95 -1.93 13.24 6.80
CA GLU A 95 -1.36 12.58 7.97
C GLU A 95 -0.66 11.28 7.59
N ALA A 96 -1.30 10.42 6.80
CA ALA A 96 -0.68 9.19 6.30
C ALA A 96 0.56 9.47 5.44
N TYR A 97 0.52 10.52 4.61
CA TYR A 97 1.68 10.93 3.81
C TYR A 97 2.85 11.36 4.68
N LYS A 98 2.59 12.19 5.70
CA LYS A 98 3.59 12.68 6.65
C LYS A 98 4.26 11.53 7.40
N GLU A 99 3.49 10.50 7.76
CA GLU A 99 3.97 9.34 8.49
C GLU A 99 4.79 8.39 7.61
N ILE A 100 4.30 8.06 6.41
CA ILE A 100 4.88 6.98 5.60
C ILE A 100 5.81 7.49 4.51
N LEU A 101 5.33 8.32 3.58
CA LEU A 101 6.07 8.65 2.35
C LEU A 101 7.00 9.87 2.50
N ASN A 102 6.58 10.88 3.26
CA ASN A 102 7.32 12.14 3.42
C ASN A 102 8.77 11.95 3.91
N PRO A 103 9.06 11.08 4.89
CA PRO A 103 10.42 10.85 5.37
C PRO A 103 11.37 10.34 4.29
N HIS A 104 10.84 9.68 3.26
CA HIS A 104 11.61 9.05 2.19
C HIS A 104 11.69 9.92 0.92
N HIS A 105 10.81 10.92 0.78
CA HIS A 105 10.79 11.80 -0.37
C HIS A 105 11.73 13.00 -0.24
N ASN A 106 12.39 13.37 -1.34
CA ASN A 106 13.09 14.65 -1.46
C ASN A 106 12.10 15.82 -1.66
N SER A 107 12.59 17.06 -1.60
CA SER A 107 11.77 18.27 -1.69
C SER A 107 10.95 18.37 -2.97
N ILE A 108 11.47 17.91 -4.11
CA ILE A 108 10.78 17.92 -5.40
C ILE A 108 9.58 16.96 -5.38
N VAL A 109 9.81 15.72 -4.92
CA VAL A 109 8.74 14.72 -4.83
C VAL A 109 7.68 15.16 -3.80
N ARG A 110 8.09 15.78 -2.69
CA ARG A 110 7.15 16.37 -1.72
C ARG A 110 6.23 17.41 -2.34
N ALA A 111 6.75 18.26 -3.22
CA ALA A 111 5.96 19.28 -3.91
C ALA A 111 4.94 18.69 -4.89
N LEU A 112 5.32 17.64 -5.63
CA LEU A 112 4.43 16.93 -6.55
C LEU A 112 3.24 16.30 -5.82
N PHE A 113 3.52 15.56 -4.75
CA PHE A 113 2.46 14.94 -3.93
C PHE A 113 1.55 15.98 -3.28
N SER A 114 2.13 17.03 -2.70
CA SER A 114 1.36 18.13 -2.09
C SER A 114 0.42 18.80 -3.11
N SER A 115 0.82 18.88 -4.37
CA SER A 115 0.00 19.45 -5.45
C SER A 115 -1.12 18.49 -5.87
N ALA A 116 -0.82 17.21 -6.04
CA ALA A 116 -1.82 16.19 -6.38
C ALA A 116 -2.93 16.09 -5.32
N PHE A 117 -2.56 16.17 -4.04
CA PHE A 117 -3.50 16.08 -2.91
C PHE A 117 -4.48 17.26 -2.81
N LYS A 118 -4.23 18.38 -3.50
CA LYS A 118 -5.20 19.49 -3.57
C LYS A 118 -6.47 19.08 -4.32
N LEU A 119 -6.41 18.05 -5.15
CA LEU A 119 -7.53 17.58 -5.97
C LEU A 119 -8.43 16.56 -5.25
N LEU A 120 -8.09 16.15 -4.03
CA LEU A 120 -8.87 15.17 -3.28
C LEU A 120 -10.26 15.75 -2.93
N PRO A 121 -11.36 15.04 -3.24
CA PRO A 121 -12.69 15.36 -2.74
C PRO A 121 -12.67 15.51 -1.22
N THR A 122 -13.34 16.53 -0.73
CA THR A 122 -13.40 16.88 0.69
C THR A 122 -14.70 16.43 1.35
N HIS A 123 -15.47 15.55 0.72
CA HIS A 123 -16.77 15.11 1.24
C HIS A 123 -16.71 13.65 1.67
N LYS A 124 -16.83 13.40 2.98
CA LYS A 124 -16.79 12.04 3.58
C LYS A 124 -17.75 11.06 2.91
N GLU A 125 -19.00 11.45 2.68
CA GLU A 125 -20.04 10.60 2.08
C GLU A 125 -19.67 10.13 0.66
N GLN A 126 -19.16 11.05 -0.16
CA GLN A 126 -18.69 10.71 -1.50
C GLN A 126 -17.48 9.77 -1.43
N PHE A 127 -16.62 9.93 -0.43
CA PHE A 127 -15.45 9.07 -0.24
C PHE A 127 -15.85 7.65 0.19
N TYR A 128 -16.79 7.50 1.14
CA TYR A 128 -17.40 6.20 1.48
C TYR A 128 -18.04 5.54 0.26
N LYS A 129 -18.81 6.30 -0.53
CA LYS A 129 -19.45 5.81 -1.76
C LYS A 129 -18.43 5.36 -2.81
N ASN A 130 -17.37 6.13 -3.04
CA ASN A 130 -16.30 5.78 -3.99
C ASN A 130 -15.55 4.51 -3.55
N LEU A 131 -15.35 4.36 -2.23
CA LEU A 131 -14.72 3.17 -1.65
C LEU A 131 -15.65 1.95 -1.55
N GLN A 132 -16.95 2.13 -1.79
CA GLN A 132 -17.97 1.10 -1.54
C GLN A 132 -17.88 0.57 -0.09
N LEU A 133 -17.65 1.48 0.85
CA LEU A 133 -17.58 1.19 2.27
C LEU A 133 -18.82 1.72 2.98
N GLU A 134 -19.27 0.98 3.97
CA GLU A 134 -20.24 1.46 4.95
C GLU A 134 -19.50 2.05 6.15
N ALA A 135 -19.95 3.20 6.63
CA ALA A 135 -19.43 3.74 7.88
C ALA A 135 -19.89 2.85 9.05
N GLY A 136 -18.97 2.48 9.93
CA GLY A 136 -19.32 1.65 11.08
C GLY A 136 -18.13 0.93 11.71
N GLN A 137 -18.38 0.34 12.87
CA GLN A 137 -17.39 -0.35 13.68
C GLN A 137 -16.74 -1.53 12.93
N GLU A 138 -17.52 -2.28 12.14
CA GLU A 138 -17.02 -3.39 11.33
C GLU A 138 -15.97 -2.93 10.31
N THR A 139 -16.22 -1.82 9.60
CA THR A 139 -15.25 -1.24 8.66
C THR A 139 -13.98 -0.80 9.38
N ILE A 140 -14.09 -0.21 10.57
CA ILE A 140 -12.93 0.20 11.38
C ILE A 140 -12.09 -1.02 11.75
N GLU A 141 -12.72 -2.06 12.32
CA GLU A 141 -12.03 -3.30 12.73
C GLU A 141 -11.33 -3.99 11.57
N HIS A 142 -11.99 -4.03 10.39
CA HIS A 142 -11.38 -4.55 9.18
C HIS A 142 -10.11 -3.80 8.77
N PHE A 143 -10.13 -2.46 8.77
CA PHE A 143 -8.95 -1.68 8.41
C PHE A 143 -7.84 -1.70 9.49
N VAL A 144 -8.20 -1.90 10.77
CA VAL A 144 -7.22 -2.14 11.84
C VAL A 144 -6.47 -3.45 11.59
N GLN A 145 -7.19 -4.54 11.32
CA GLN A 145 -6.58 -5.85 11.03
C GLN A 145 -5.75 -5.79 9.75
N PHE A 146 -6.27 -5.13 8.72
CA PHE A 146 -5.57 -5.02 7.44
C PHE A 146 -4.29 -4.20 7.55
N LYS A 147 -4.32 -3.07 8.27
CA LYS A 147 -3.12 -2.28 8.57
C LYS A 147 -2.07 -3.11 9.31
N SER A 148 -2.47 -3.86 10.33
CA SER A 148 -1.57 -4.73 11.10
C SER A 148 -0.90 -5.80 10.23
N ALA A 149 -1.65 -6.43 9.32
CA ALA A 149 -1.11 -7.41 8.38
C ALA A 149 -0.09 -6.79 7.40
N VAL A 150 -0.41 -5.60 6.86
CA VAL A 150 0.50 -4.84 5.99
C VAL A 150 1.77 -4.45 6.72
N GLU A 151 1.67 -3.98 7.96
CA GLU A 151 2.84 -3.61 8.78
C GLU A 151 3.73 -4.82 9.08
N THR A 152 3.12 -5.97 9.38
CA THR A 152 3.85 -7.21 9.61
C THR A 152 4.62 -7.62 8.36
N ALA A 153 3.96 -7.66 7.19
CA ALA A 153 4.64 -7.98 5.94
C ALA A 153 5.73 -6.95 5.60
N ALA A 154 5.47 -5.66 5.79
CA ALA A 154 6.44 -4.60 5.58
C ALA A 154 7.72 -4.80 6.42
N GLN A 155 7.59 -5.27 7.66
CA GLN A 155 8.77 -5.60 8.47
C GLN A 155 9.63 -6.71 7.86
N HIS A 156 9.03 -7.72 7.22
CA HIS A 156 9.78 -8.76 6.53
C HIS A 156 10.52 -8.19 5.31
N ILE A 157 9.87 -7.35 4.51
CA ILE A 157 10.49 -6.70 3.34
C ILE A 157 11.63 -5.77 3.75
N LEU A 158 11.34 -4.83 4.63
CA LEU A 158 12.25 -3.72 4.94
C LEU A 158 13.47 -4.18 5.76
N LYS A 159 13.37 -5.34 6.43
CA LYS A 159 14.50 -6.02 7.10
C LYS A 159 15.22 -7.02 6.19
N GLY A 160 14.83 -7.15 4.91
CA GLY A 160 15.49 -8.01 3.92
C GLY A 160 15.32 -9.51 4.18
N LYS A 161 14.16 -9.94 4.67
CA LYS A 161 13.91 -11.33 5.12
C LYS A 161 13.10 -12.19 4.15
N LEU A 162 12.75 -11.69 2.96
CA LEU A 162 12.09 -12.51 1.95
C LEU A 162 13.10 -13.38 1.21
N VAL A 163 12.70 -14.61 0.93
CA VAL A 163 13.47 -15.53 0.08
C VAL A 163 12.94 -15.53 -1.36
N THR A 164 13.82 -15.85 -2.31
CA THR A 164 13.42 -16.14 -3.68
C THR A 164 12.84 -17.56 -3.76
N GLU A 165 11.91 -17.83 -4.69
CA GLU A 165 11.36 -19.20 -4.84
C GLU A 165 12.45 -20.22 -5.19
N THR A 166 13.51 -19.78 -5.87
CA THR A 166 14.71 -20.59 -6.15
C THR A 166 15.44 -21.06 -4.90
N GLU A 167 15.49 -20.26 -3.83
CA GLU A 167 16.13 -20.66 -2.56
C GLU A 167 15.26 -21.63 -1.73
N SER A 168 13.94 -21.68 -2.00
CA SER A 168 13.01 -22.56 -1.27
C SER A 168 13.08 -24.03 -1.69
N GLN A 169 13.80 -24.35 -2.76
CA GLN A 169 13.99 -25.72 -3.25
C GLN A 169 15.32 -26.37 -2.81
N GLU A 170 16.27 -25.61 -2.23
CA GLU A 170 17.58 -26.16 -1.84
C GLU A 170 17.66 -26.66 -0.39
N SER A 171 16.58 -26.61 0.40
CA SER A 171 16.59 -27.00 1.81
C SER A 171 15.94 -28.36 2.13
N ASN A 172 15.80 -29.24 1.14
CA ASN A 172 15.38 -30.64 1.34
C ASN A 172 16.31 -31.57 0.55
N GLU A 173 17.56 -31.71 0.99
CA GLU A 173 18.40 -32.89 0.73
C GLU A 173 18.59 -33.68 2.03
#